data_AF-A0A3C0Q349-F1
#
_entry.id   AF-A0A3C0Q349-F1
#
_cell.length_a   1.000
_cell.length_b   1.000
_cell.length_c   1.000
_cell.angle_alpha   90.00
_cell.angle_beta   90.00
_cell.angle_gamma   90.00
#
_symmetry.space_group_name_H-M   'P 1'
#
loop_
_entity.id
_entity.type
_entity.pdbx_description
1 polymer ?
#
loop_
_entity_poly.entity_id
_entity_poly.type
_entity_poly.pdbx_seq_one_letter_code
_entity_poly.pdbx_strand_id
1 'polypeptide(L)' 'PGSRITNARGGIHNSVTRTTLKPTHMIGGYAQLAYGFNYYGTVGSNRDEFVVVRRLDKVDWMDGPSKMEAAE' A
#
# COMPACT_ATOMS: atom_id res chain seq x y z
N PRO A 1 -13.60 9.25 -4.73
CA PRO A 1 -12.97 10.51 -5.19
C PRO A 1 -11.59 10.26 -5.84
N GLY A 2 -11.22 11.08 -6.81
CA GLY A 2 -9.93 11.11 -7.46
C GLY A 2 -8.84 11.76 -6.61
N SER A 3 -7.63 11.26 -6.74
CA SER A 3 -6.42 11.80 -6.11
C SER A 3 -5.87 12.93 -6.96
N ARG A 4 -5.68 14.10 -6.37
CA ARG A 4 -4.99 15.23 -7.04
C ARG A 4 -3.47 15.05 -7.15
N ILE A 5 -2.91 14.01 -6.54
CA ILE A 5 -1.46 13.71 -6.64
C ILE A 5 -1.21 12.76 -7.81
N THR A 6 -2.05 11.75 -7.96
CA THR A 6 -1.85 10.69 -8.96
C THR A 6 -2.76 10.81 -10.18
N ASN A 7 -3.74 11.72 -10.17
CA ASN A 7 -4.78 11.87 -11.21
C ASN A 7 -5.52 10.56 -11.52
N ALA A 8 -5.57 9.66 -10.54
CA ALA A 8 -6.26 8.39 -10.60
C ALA A 8 -7.23 8.28 -9.42
N ARG A 9 -7.99 7.19 -9.36
CA ARG A 9 -8.86 6.89 -8.21
C ARG A 9 -8.04 6.97 -6.92
N GLY A 10 -8.61 7.62 -5.91
CA GLY A 10 -7.98 7.72 -4.59
C GLY A 10 -7.61 6.33 -4.06
N GLY A 11 -6.37 6.22 -3.55
CA GLY A 11 -5.86 4.98 -2.99
C GLY A 11 -6.49 4.62 -1.64
N ILE A 12 -6.02 3.52 -1.06
CA ILE A 12 -6.41 3.02 0.26
C ILE A 12 -5.28 3.20 1.28
N HIS A 13 -5.49 2.78 2.53
CA HIS A 13 -4.48 2.87 3.59
C HIS A 13 -3.14 2.18 3.23
N ASN A 14 -3.16 1.08 2.46
CA ASN A 14 -1.95 0.42 1.97
C ASN A 14 -1.35 1.04 0.71
N SER A 15 -1.93 2.12 0.16
CA SER A 15 -1.31 2.90 -0.92
C SER A 15 -0.20 3.82 -0.43
N VAL A 16 -0.08 4.00 0.89
CA VAL A 16 0.94 4.84 1.53
C VAL A 16 1.93 4.03 2.38
N THR A 17 1.85 2.70 2.37
CA THR A 17 2.76 1.82 3.11
C THR A 17 3.75 1.13 2.18
N ARG A 18 4.92 0.76 2.70
CA ARG A 18 5.92 -0.03 1.96
C ARG A 18 6.48 -1.17 2.82
N THR A 19 6.64 -2.36 2.22
CA THR A 19 7.32 -3.49 2.87
C THR A 19 8.79 -3.16 3.12
N THR A 20 9.20 -3.20 4.39
CA THR A 20 10.60 -3.06 4.80
C THR A 20 10.99 -4.28 5.61
N LEU A 21 12.05 -4.98 5.21
CA LEU A 21 12.43 -6.26 5.80
C LEU A 21 13.44 -6.06 6.94
N LYS A 22 13.31 -6.86 8.00
CA LYS A 22 14.25 -6.87 9.14
C LYS A 22 15.16 -8.11 9.06
N PRO A 23 16.50 -7.97 8.96
CA PRO A 23 17.41 -9.11 8.82
C PRO A 23 17.29 -10.16 9.94
N THR A 24 16.93 -9.76 11.16
CA THR A 24 16.70 -10.71 12.26
C THR A 24 15.60 -11.73 11.95
N HIS A 25 14.64 -11.39 11.10
CA HIS A 25 13.56 -12.29 10.68
C HIS A 25 13.94 -13.17 9.48
N MET A 26 15.19 -13.12 9.00
CA MET A 26 15.72 -13.96 7.92
C MET A 26 16.70 -15.03 8.40
N ILE A 27 16.97 -15.09 9.71
CA ILE A 27 17.85 -16.11 10.29
C ILE A 27 17.26 -17.50 10.02
N GLY A 28 18.12 -18.45 9.67
CA GLY A 28 17.73 -19.82 9.37
C GLY A 28 18.80 -20.82 9.79
N GLY A 29 18.43 -22.11 9.86
CA GLY A 29 19.37 -23.19 10.18
C GLY A 29 19.90 -23.19 11.61
N TYR A 30 19.21 -22.50 12.54
CA TYR A 30 19.69 -22.34 13.92
C TYR A 30 18.59 -22.72 14.94
N ALA A 31 18.35 -24.03 15.07
CA ALA A 31 17.37 -24.62 15.99
C ALA A 31 15.99 -23.94 15.91
N GLN A 32 15.57 -23.17 16.91
CA GLN A 32 14.30 -22.45 16.92
C GLN A 32 14.21 -21.35 15.84
N LEU A 33 15.35 -20.87 15.33
CA LEU A 33 15.45 -19.94 14.21
C LEU A 33 15.66 -20.74 12.92
N ALA A 34 14.66 -21.54 12.56
CA ALA A 34 14.62 -22.31 11.34
C ALA A 34 13.32 -22.01 10.58
N TYR A 35 13.40 -22.02 9.25
CA TYR A 35 12.24 -21.78 8.41
C TYR A 35 11.21 -22.91 8.55
N GLY A 36 9.94 -22.52 8.59
CA GLY A 36 8.78 -23.40 8.45
C GLY A 36 7.62 -22.60 7.87
N PHE A 37 6.74 -23.26 7.12
CA PHE A 37 5.62 -22.57 6.48
C PHE A 37 4.74 -21.88 7.54
N ASN A 38 4.61 -20.55 7.44
CA ASN A 38 3.97 -19.67 8.42
C ASN A 38 4.57 -19.67 9.85
N TYR A 39 5.73 -20.31 10.07
CA TYR A 39 6.39 -20.39 11.37
C TYR A 39 7.46 -19.30 11.56
N TYR A 40 8.29 -19.06 10.54
CA TYR A 40 9.39 -18.08 10.61
C TYR A 40 9.59 -17.36 9.28
N GLY A 41 9.85 -16.06 9.34
CA GLY A 41 10.07 -15.23 8.16
C GLY A 41 9.83 -13.73 8.41
N THR A 42 10.10 -12.92 7.39
CA THR A 42 9.88 -11.47 7.43
C THR A 42 8.41 -11.11 7.62
N VAL A 43 8.14 -9.98 8.28
CA VAL A 43 6.79 -9.53 8.66
C VAL A 43 6.48 -8.19 7.98
N GLY A 44 5.23 -7.98 7.55
CA GLY A 44 4.75 -6.72 6.98
C GLY A 44 4.41 -5.67 8.04
N SER A 45 5.38 -5.22 8.83
CA SER A 45 5.19 -4.14 9.81
C SER A 45 4.83 -2.81 9.13
N ASN A 46 3.88 -2.05 9.69
CA ASN A 46 3.32 -0.85 9.04
C ASN A 46 3.03 0.34 9.97
N ARG A 47 3.41 0.29 11.26
CA ARG A 47 3.00 1.31 12.24
C ARG A 47 3.95 2.49 12.36
N ASP A 48 5.16 2.35 11.84
CA ASP A 48 6.21 3.37 11.87
C ASP A 48 6.13 4.36 10.69
N GLU A 49 5.18 4.16 9.77
CA GLU A 49 5.03 4.99 8.57
C GLU A 49 4.53 6.41 8.93
N PHE A 50 5.14 7.42 8.32
CA PHE A 50 4.70 8.81 8.44
C PHE A 50 4.06 9.28 7.14
N VAL A 51 2.94 10.00 7.28
CA VAL A 51 2.18 10.51 6.13
C VAL A 51 1.93 12.01 6.26
N VAL A 52 1.86 12.70 5.13
CA VAL A 52 1.46 14.11 5.09
C VAL A 52 -0.05 14.19 4.90
N VAL A 53 -0.73 14.84 5.85
CA VAL A 53 -2.18 15.10 5.77
C VAL A 53 -2.41 16.52 5.24
N ARG A 54 -3.30 16.65 4.25
CA ARG A 54 -3.74 17.96 3.73
C ARG A 54 -5.23 17.97 3.44
N ARG A 55 -5.86 19.14 3.53
CA ARG A 55 -7.24 19.36 3.07
C ARG A 55 -7.32 19.19 1.55
N LEU A 56 -8.41 18.61 1.06
CA LEU A 56 -8.74 18.60 -0.37
C LEU A 56 -9.47 19.90 -0.75
N ASP A 57 -9.04 20.59 -1.81
CA ASP A 57 -9.73 21.81 -2.26
C ASP A 57 -11.00 21.51 -3.06
N LYS A 58 -11.01 20.39 -3.82
CA LYS A 58 -12.14 19.94 -4.62
C LYS A 58 -12.28 18.42 -4.50
N VAL A 59 -13.52 17.97 -4.36
CA VAL A 59 -13.89 16.55 -4.46
C VAL A 59 -14.34 16.29 -5.89
N ASP A 60 -13.54 15.53 -6.62
CA ASP A 60 -13.90 15.02 -7.95
C ASP A 60 -14.13 13.51 -7.84
N TRP A 61 -15.25 13.02 -8.34
CA TRP A 61 -15.60 11.59 -8.27
C TRP A 61 -15.13 10.81 -9.49
N MET A 62 -14.80 11.48 -10.61
CA MET A 62 -14.39 10.89 -11.88
C MET A 62 -15.40 9.89 -12.47
N ASP A 63 -16.69 10.12 -12.25
CA ASP A 63 -17.79 9.25 -12.72
C ASP A 63 -18.25 9.59 -14.15
N GLY A 64 -17.43 10.29 -14.95
CA GLY A 64 -17.76 10.59 -16.35
C GLY A 64 -17.79 9.33 -17.21
N PRO A 65 -18.58 9.30 -18.31
CA PRO A 65 -18.62 8.16 -19.21
C PRO A 65 -17.21 7.85 -19.72
N SER A 66 -16.90 6.56 -19.86
CA SER A 66 -15.61 6.17 -20.43
C SER A 66 -15.51 6.74 -21.85
N LYS A 67 -14.30 7.08 -22.31
CA LYS A 67 -14.10 7.59 -23.68
C LYS A 67 -14.60 6.61 -24.77
N MET A 68 -14.82 5.35 -24.41
CA MET A 68 -15.39 4.32 -25.29
C MET A 68 -16.92 4.42 -25.39
N GLU A 69 -17.62 4.66 -24.28
CA GLU A 69 -19.10 4.82 -24.28
C GLU A 69 -19.55 6.15 -24.89
N ALA A 70 -18.72 7.18 -24.89
CA ALA A 70 -19.05 8.48 -25.50
C ALA A 70 -18.80 8.55 -27.02
N ALA A 71 -18.14 7.53 -27.57
CA ALA A 71 -17.81 7.42 -29.01
C ALA A 71 -18.71 6.41 -29.75
N GLU A 72 -19.54 5.67 -29.02
CA GLU A 72 -20.69 4.91 -29.51
C GLU A 72 -21.92 5.83 -29.60
#